data_AF-A0A917K852-F1
#
_entry.id   AF-A0A917K852-F1
#
_cell.length_a   1.000
_cell.length_b   1.000
_cell.length_c   1.000
_cell.angle_alpha   90.00
_cell.angle_beta   90.00
_cell.angle_gamma   90.00
#
_symmetry.space_group_name_H-M   'P 1'
#
loop_
_entity.id
_entity.type
_entity.pdbx_description
1 polymer ?
#
loop_
_entity_poly.entity_id
_entity_poly.type
_entity_poly.pdbx_seq_one_letter_code
_entity_poly.pdbx_strand_id
1 'polypeptide(L)'
;MTGRYLSTREFGRLLADLKIRENIFQDQILEFLECERMVVPVARIRWPRGMIVEDHDGIPDPPVTAEARAEADALMSALRRWRGPDAEAEAEHPLDVVGSPGASLITKDVAVEAFEAWELFRTEVPNPGHPGHFADGAVDTYYHDWQALLVADAVETGVRVIVDTRRTEVNTIVHNGSLAELQGFPKFREIPYWAPRGLTTGTRWSGYFDAAARTLEVRRRKLWSISLHHVGPPAPVSEIEQVDLDRAQRERALQALDALGATEDSVVEFIRYLCERWGEWRNRDRSLLAAEYRRQIALATNMAMTAYSLDRELLAQRVGRVTGHFGLTLDAVFPDWWRGARERLEQALQHSVLPNAPAAGALSLTSSDVTDLCDWLERRQSFRVALSIAEIIRRQFSGDPVDREALSKEVQSLGDAVELLLNDMFREVGVPMPDQLMAKMRRFWREDSEVSGLLTGNRGLVATWGETTRADQLLRIAAIPPGVPQRELGQTLLRVVLNRNVGTHQGTTSWTEPELHDATRDFLSAMMFCRKQMLLNPPRPTP
;
A
#
# COMPACT_ATOMS: atom_id res chain seq x y z
N MET A 1 0.13 9.55 -7.42
CA MET A 1 -0.59 9.43 -8.71
C MET A 1 0.03 8.27 -9.47
N THR A 2 -0.77 7.34 -10.00
CA THR A 2 -0.27 6.22 -10.79
C THR A 2 -1.00 6.20 -12.13
N GLY A 3 -0.23 6.06 -13.20
CA GLY A 3 -0.73 6.10 -14.56
C GLY A 3 0.36 5.71 -15.52
N ARG A 4 -0.03 5.01 -16.59
CA ARG A 4 0.88 4.61 -17.64
C ARG A 4 1.29 5.81 -18.49
N TYR A 5 0.39 6.72 -18.82
CA TYR A 5 0.74 7.95 -19.55
C TYR A 5 0.60 9.17 -18.63
N LEU A 6 1.73 9.65 -18.10
CA LEU A 6 1.80 10.85 -17.29
C LEU A 6 2.22 12.03 -18.17
N SER A 7 1.46 13.13 -18.14
CA SER A 7 1.90 14.40 -18.73
C SER A 7 3.20 14.87 -18.06
N THR A 8 3.98 15.74 -18.72
CA THR A 8 5.20 16.35 -18.14
C THR A 8 4.97 16.89 -16.73
N ARG A 9 3.83 17.55 -16.48
CA ARG A 9 3.47 18.09 -15.17
C ARG A 9 3.22 16.99 -14.13
N GLU A 10 2.52 15.93 -14.49
CA GLU A 10 2.25 14.79 -13.59
C GLU A 10 3.51 14.00 -13.30
N PHE A 11 4.35 13.80 -14.32
CA PHE A 11 5.64 13.15 -14.18
C PHE A 11 6.56 13.97 -13.27
N GLY A 12 6.64 15.28 -13.47
CA GLY A 12 7.34 16.19 -12.57
C GLY A 12 6.86 16.09 -11.11
N ARG A 13 5.53 16.11 -10.88
CA ARG A 13 4.98 15.89 -9.54
C ARG A 13 5.42 14.55 -8.94
N LEU A 14 5.42 13.48 -9.71
CA LEU A 14 5.94 12.19 -9.25
C LEU A 14 7.43 12.27 -8.86
N LEU A 15 8.27 12.95 -9.65
CA LEU A 15 9.68 13.15 -9.31
C LEU A 15 9.87 13.94 -8.01
N ALA A 16 9.00 14.92 -7.75
CA ALA A 16 9.00 15.71 -6.51
C ALA A 16 8.55 14.86 -5.31
N ASP A 17 7.49 14.07 -5.47
CA ASP A 17 6.97 13.15 -4.45
C ASP A 17 8.02 12.12 -4.03
N LEU A 18 8.83 11.64 -4.99
CA LEU A 18 9.94 10.71 -4.74
C LEU A 18 11.19 11.38 -4.18
N LYS A 19 11.21 12.72 -4.06
CA LYS A 19 12.35 13.52 -3.60
C LYS A 19 13.65 13.21 -4.34
N ILE A 20 13.57 13.01 -5.65
CA ILE A 20 14.76 12.74 -6.48
C ILE A 20 15.74 13.92 -6.45
N ARG A 21 15.21 15.16 -6.35
CA ARG A 21 15.98 16.36 -6.00
C ARG A 21 15.19 17.26 -5.05
N GLU A 22 15.91 18.12 -4.35
CA GLU A 22 15.36 19.10 -3.40
C GLU A 22 14.74 20.33 -4.10
N ASN A 23 15.06 20.59 -5.37
CA ASN A 23 14.57 21.76 -6.13
C ASN A 23 13.60 21.39 -7.27
N ILE A 24 12.62 22.27 -7.49
CA ILE A 24 11.42 22.08 -8.33
C ILE A 24 11.65 22.41 -9.83
N PHE A 25 12.87 22.76 -10.26
CA PHE A 25 13.16 23.06 -11.67
C PHE A 25 13.30 21.78 -12.52
N GLN A 26 12.17 21.11 -12.72
CA GLN A 26 12.10 19.79 -13.35
C GLN A 26 12.12 19.86 -14.87
N ASP A 27 11.58 20.92 -15.47
CA ASP A 27 11.44 20.99 -16.93
C ASP A 27 12.79 21.04 -17.65
N GLN A 28 13.71 21.92 -17.22
CA GLN A 28 15.08 21.98 -17.79
C GLN A 28 15.88 20.70 -17.57
N ILE A 29 15.67 20.03 -16.43
CA ILE A 29 16.30 18.74 -16.16
C ILE A 29 15.73 17.67 -17.08
N LEU A 30 14.41 17.61 -17.27
CA LEU A 30 13.77 16.67 -18.17
C LEU A 30 14.19 16.90 -19.62
N GLU A 31 14.23 18.15 -20.07
CA GLU A 31 14.74 18.52 -21.38
C GLU A 31 16.21 18.08 -21.57
N PHE A 32 17.07 18.31 -20.57
CA PHE A 32 18.45 17.83 -20.60
C PHE A 32 18.54 16.30 -20.67
N LEU A 33 17.78 15.60 -19.82
CA LEU A 33 17.77 14.13 -19.79
C LEU A 33 17.24 13.53 -21.09
N GLU A 34 16.33 14.23 -21.76
CA GLU A 34 15.83 13.87 -23.08
C GLU A 34 16.87 14.11 -24.17
N CYS A 35 17.53 15.28 -24.16
CA CYS A 35 18.63 15.59 -25.09
C CYS A 35 19.74 14.55 -25.03
N GLU A 36 20.13 14.14 -23.83
CA GLU A 36 21.13 13.09 -23.58
C GLU A 36 20.59 11.66 -23.73
N ARG A 37 19.31 11.50 -24.09
CA ARG A 37 18.62 10.21 -24.24
C ARG A 37 18.70 9.29 -23.01
N MET A 38 18.87 9.87 -21.83
CA MET A 38 18.82 9.13 -20.57
C MET A 38 17.38 8.79 -20.19
N VAL A 39 16.44 9.66 -20.55
CA VAL A 39 15.00 9.48 -20.37
C VAL A 39 14.30 9.99 -21.62
N VAL A 40 13.61 9.12 -22.35
CA VAL A 40 12.93 9.48 -23.59
C VAL A 40 11.42 9.39 -23.39
N PRO A 41 10.62 10.38 -23.82
CA PRO A 41 9.17 10.29 -23.78
C PRO A 41 8.65 9.05 -24.50
N VAL A 42 7.55 8.52 -23.99
CA VAL A 42 6.88 7.35 -24.58
C VAL A 42 6.02 7.76 -25.76
N ALA A 43 5.42 8.95 -25.68
CA ALA A 43 4.62 9.50 -26.74
C ALA A 43 4.65 11.02 -26.71
N ARG A 44 4.53 11.63 -27.89
CA ARG A 44 4.24 13.05 -28.07
C ARG A 44 2.99 13.18 -28.94
N ILE A 45 2.09 14.07 -28.56
CA ILE A 45 0.98 14.49 -29.40
C ILE A 45 1.30 15.89 -29.91
N ARG A 46 1.42 16.07 -31.22
CA ARG A 46 1.66 17.37 -31.85
C ARG A 46 0.33 17.94 -32.34
N TRP A 47 -0.19 18.93 -31.62
CA TRP A 47 -1.42 19.61 -31.99
C TRP A 47 -1.17 20.59 -33.15
N PRO A 48 -2.12 20.76 -34.09
CA PRO A 48 -2.00 21.76 -35.15
C PRO A 48 -1.81 23.17 -34.56
N ARG A 49 -0.67 23.81 -34.81
CA ARG A 49 -0.35 25.14 -34.25
C ARG A 49 -1.40 26.20 -34.57
N GLY A 50 -2.02 26.12 -35.74
CA GLY A 50 -3.10 27.02 -36.11
C GLY A 50 -4.31 26.95 -35.16
N MET A 51 -4.62 25.78 -34.59
CA MET A 51 -5.69 25.64 -33.60
C MET A 51 -5.34 26.35 -32.29
N ILE A 52 -4.07 26.35 -31.90
CA ILE A 52 -3.60 27.05 -30.70
C ILE A 52 -3.70 28.56 -30.88
N VAL A 53 -3.38 29.05 -32.09
CA VAL A 53 -3.56 30.46 -32.45
C VAL A 53 -5.05 30.84 -32.39
N GLU A 54 -5.95 30.01 -32.94
CA GLU A 54 -7.41 30.21 -32.86
C GLU A 54 -7.92 30.24 -31.41
N ASP A 55 -7.44 29.33 -30.56
CA ASP A 55 -7.83 29.25 -29.13
C ASP A 55 -7.41 30.50 -28.33
N HIS A 56 -6.49 31.30 -28.86
CA HIS A 56 -6.04 32.57 -28.27
C HIS A 56 -6.53 33.80 -29.07
N ASP A 57 -7.69 33.67 -29.74
CA ASP A 57 -8.33 34.73 -30.52
C ASP A 57 -7.48 35.27 -31.70
N GLY A 58 -6.45 34.53 -32.11
CA GLY A 58 -5.60 34.85 -33.25
C GLY A 58 -6.15 34.32 -34.58
N ILE A 59 -5.66 34.87 -35.69
CA ILE A 59 -5.96 34.37 -37.04
C ILE A 59 -4.75 33.59 -37.53
N PRO A 60 -4.82 32.24 -37.66
CA PRO A 60 -3.71 31.43 -38.12
C PRO A 60 -3.42 31.67 -39.62
N ASP A 61 -2.13 31.74 -39.96
CA ASP A 61 -1.65 31.76 -41.35
C ASP A 61 -0.58 30.66 -41.55
N PRO A 62 -0.86 29.59 -42.30
CA PRO A 62 -2.11 29.31 -43.02
C PRO A 62 -3.29 28.93 -42.10
N PRO A 63 -4.55 29.07 -42.55
CA PRO A 63 -5.73 28.66 -41.78
C PRO A 63 -5.75 27.14 -41.51
N VAL A 64 -6.35 26.75 -40.38
CA VAL A 64 -6.47 25.33 -39.99
C VAL A 64 -7.35 24.59 -41.00
N THR A 65 -6.88 23.46 -41.53
CA THR A 65 -7.66 22.63 -42.44
C THR A 65 -8.76 21.87 -41.69
N ALA A 66 -9.89 21.62 -42.37
CA ALA A 66 -11.00 20.84 -41.79
C ALA A 66 -10.56 19.42 -41.38
N GLU A 67 -9.63 18.82 -42.14
CA GLU A 67 -9.04 17.51 -41.85
C GLU A 67 -8.24 17.53 -40.55
N ALA A 68 -7.35 18.50 -40.35
CA ALA A 68 -6.55 18.63 -39.14
C ALA A 68 -7.43 18.83 -37.89
N ARG A 69 -8.51 19.61 -38.03
CA ARG A 69 -9.50 19.81 -36.96
C ARG A 69 -10.24 18.51 -36.62
N ALA A 70 -10.77 17.83 -37.63
CA ALA A 70 -11.48 16.56 -37.44
C ALA A 70 -10.57 15.51 -36.78
N GLU A 71 -9.29 15.49 -37.15
CA GLU A 71 -8.31 14.58 -36.58
C GLU A 71 -8.02 14.88 -35.10
N ALA A 72 -7.77 16.14 -34.77
CA ALA A 72 -7.55 16.58 -33.39
C ALA A 72 -8.78 16.30 -32.50
N ASP A 73 -9.98 16.62 -32.97
CA ASP A 73 -11.23 16.38 -32.26
C ASP A 73 -11.47 14.88 -32.01
N ALA A 74 -11.13 14.03 -33.00
CA ALA A 74 -11.25 12.59 -32.90
C ALA A 74 -10.30 12.01 -31.84
N LEU A 75 -9.05 12.45 -31.80
CA LEU A 75 -8.07 12.04 -30.78
C LEU A 75 -8.47 12.52 -29.39
N MET A 76 -8.84 13.80 -29.24
CA MET A 76 -9.31 14.35 -27.96
C MET A 76 -10.53 13.56 -27.44
N SER A 77 -11.48 13.25 -28.32
CA SER A 77 -12.67 12.47 -27.98
C SER A 77 -12.32 11.03 -27.60
N ALA A 78 -11.32 10.40 -28.23
CA ALA A 78 -10.85 9.07 -27.87
C ALA A 78 -10.18 9.08 -26.48
N LEU A 79 -9.29 10.04 -26.21
CA LEU A 79 -8.62 10.19 -24.91
C LEU A 79 -9.63 10.48 -23.78
N ARG A 80 -10.60 11.36 -24.01
CA ARG A 80 -11.67 11.66 -23.03
C ARG A 80 -12.54 10.44 -22.76
N ARG A 81 -12.99 9.72 -23.80
CA ARG A 81 -13.77 8.49 -23.64
C ARG A 81 -13.01 7.44 -22.86
N TRP A 82 -11.73 7.24 -23.17
CA TRP A 82 -10.91 6.24 -22.46
C TRP A 82 -10.74 6.57 -20.97
N ARG A 83 -10.68 7.85 -20.60
CA ARG A 83 -10.60 8.31 -19.19
C ARG A 83 -11.96 8.34 -18.47
N GLY A 84 -13.06 8.20 -19.19
CA GLY A 84 -14.41 8.30 -18.64
C GLY A 84 -14.80 7.11 -17.74
N PRO A 85 -15.81 7.29 -16.87
CA PRO A 85 -16.30 6.21 -16.00
C PRO A 85 -16.93 5.06 -16.79
N ASP A 86 -17.51 5.35 -17.95
CA ASP A 86 -18.18 4.39 -18.84
C ASP A 86 -17.22 3.71 -19.82
N ALA A 87 -15.92 3.97 -19.70
CA ALA A 87 -14.93 3.40 -20.59
C ALA A 87 -14.85 1.88 -20.42
N GLU A 88 -14.87 1.15 -21.53
CA GLU A 88 -14.70 -0.30 -21.49
C GLU A 88 -13.40 -0.67 -20.75
N ALA A 89 -13.51 -1.55 -19.76
CA ALA A 89 -12.42 -1.80 -18.82
C ALA A 89 -11.19 -2.42 -19.49
N GLU A 90 -11.40 -3.23 -20.53
CA GLU A 90 -10.36 -3.95 -21.27
C GLU A 90 -9.83 -3.18 -22.48
N ALA A 91 -10.45 -2.03 -22.83
CA ALA A 91 -10.05 -1.24 -24.00
C ALA A 91 -8.64 -0.67 -23.86
N GLU A 92 -7.87 -0.78 -24.94
CA GLU A 92 -6.51 -0.26 -25.03
C GLU A 92 -6.49 1.28 -24.98
N HIS A 93 -5.40 1.83 -24.47
CA HIS A 93 -5.22 3.28 -24.49
C HIS A 93 -5.12 3.77 -25.94
N PRO A 94 -5.70 4.93 -26.30
CA PRO A 94 -5.58 5.47 -27.67
C PRO A 94 -4.14 5.67 -28.15
N LEU A 95 -3.21 5.88 -27.21
CA LEU A 95 -1.76 5.96 -27.50
C LEU A 95 -1.09 4.59 -27.68
N ASP A 96 -1.80 3.47 -27.61
CA ASP A 96 -1.28 2.12 -27.91
C ASP A 96 -1.77 1.58 -29.24
N VAL A 97 -3.00 1.91 -29.62
CA VAL A 97 -3.67 1.32 -30.79
C VAL A 97 -3.02 1.79 -32.09
N VAL A 98 -2.74 0.84 -32.99
CA VAL A 98 -2.31 1.13 -34.36
C VAL A 98 -3.50 1.64 -35.15
N GLY A 99 -3.35 2.79 -35.82
CA GLY A 99 -4.46 3.43 -36.52
C GLY A 99 -5.49 4.05 -35.58
N SER A 100 -5.08 4.47 -34.38
CA SER A 100 -5.94 5.22 -33.48
C SER A 100 -6.48 6.50 -34.14
N PRO A 101 -7.65 7.01 -33.72
CA PRO A 101 -8.13 8.30 -34.19
C PRO A 101 -7.09 9.38 -33.90
N GLY A 102 -6.64 10.08 -34.94
CA GLY A 102 -5.55 11.05 -34.85
C GLY A 102 -4.15 10.48 -34.71
N ALA A 103 -3.91 9.25 -35.19
CA ALA A 103 -2.59 8.64 -35.21
C ALA A 103 -1.51 9.49 -35.89
N SER A 104 -1.84 10.35 -36.86
CA SER A 104 -0.82 11.19 -37.51
C SER A 104 -0.28 12.29 -36.59
N LEU A 105 -1.03 12.64 -35.54
CA LEU A 105 -0.62 13.60 -34.50
C LEU A 105 0.27 12.95 -33.44
N ILE A 106 0.37 11.61 -33.40
CA ILE A 106 1.06 10.86 -32.34
C ILE A 106 2.42 10.36 -32.84
N THR A 107 3.49 10.82 -32.20
CA THR A 107 4.82 10.21 -32.31
C THR A 107 5.05 9.26 -31.14
N LYS A 108 5.33 7.96 -31.40
CA LYS A 108 5.72 6.98 -30.36
C LYS A 108 7.21 6.64 -30.36
N ASP A 109 7.85 6.64 -31.52
CA ASP A 109 9.29 6.34 -31.65
C ASP A 109 10.17 7.56 -31.39
N VAL A 110 9.88 8.30 -30.32
CA VAL A 110 10.57 9.56 -29.95
C VAL A 110 12.08 9.34 -29.81
N ALA A 111 12.51 8.14 -29.41
CA ALA A 111 13.93 7.78 -29.27
C ALA A 111 14.72 7.80 -30.60
N VAL A 112 14.04 7.63 -31.73
CA VAL A 112 14.65 7.59 -33.06
C VAL A 112 14.71 8.99 -33.68
N GLU A 113 13.81 9.90 -33.27
CA GLU A 113 13.79 11.27 -33.76
C GLU A 113 15.02 12.08 -33.29
N ALA A 114 15.33 13.13 -34.04
CA ALA A 114 16.29 14.14 -33.59
C ALA A 114 15.68 14.89 -32.40
N PHE A 115 16.52 15.20 -31.41
CA PHE A 115 16.08 15.99 -30.27
C PHE A 115 15.62 17.39 -30.74
N GLU A 116 14.48 17.83 -30.22
CA GLU A 116 13.90 19.15 -30.45
C GLU A 116 13.82 19.86 -29.10
N ALA A 117 14.46 21.03 -29.00
CA ALA A 117 14.43 21.86 -27.80
C ALA A 117 12.98 22.26 -27.46
N TRP A 118 12.64 22.24 -26.18
CA TRP A 118 11.27 22.46 -25.72
C TRP A 118 10.78 23.89 -26.00
N GLU A 119 11.70 24.84 -26.16
CA GLU A 119 11.39 26.19 -26.64
C GLU A 119 10.67 26.18 -27.99
N LEU A 120 10.93 25.18 -28.84
CA LEU A 120 10.29 25.01 -30.14
C LEU A 120 8.88 24.40 -30.04
N PHE A 121 8.46 23.88 -28.87
CA PHE A 121 7.08 23.42 -28.66
C PHE A 121 6.10 24.57 -28.49
N ARG A 122 6.61 25.79 -28.30
CA ARG A 122 5.79 26.98 -28.18
C ARG A 122 5.26 27.41 -29.54
N THR A 123 4.03 27.92 -29.53
CA THR A 123 3.43 28.53 -30.70
C THR A 123 3.42 30.04 -30.51
N GLU A 124 3.98 30.78 -31.47
CA GLU A 124 3.86 32.23 -31.49
C GLU A 124 2.40 32.59 -31.79
N VAL A 125 1.80 33.38 -30.90
CA VAL A 125 0.42 33.85 -31.04
C VAL A 125 0.46 35.33 -31.41
N PRO A 126 -0.11 35.75 -32.54
CA PRO A 126 -0.13 37.16 -32.94
C PRO A 126 -0.83 38.02 -31.89
N ASN A 127 -0.10 38.95 -31.26
CA ASN A 127 -0.67 39.93 -30.35
C ASN A 127 -0.34 41.36 -30.86
N PRO A 128 -1.34 42.18 -31.25
CA PRO A 128 -1.12 43.50 -31.85
C PRO A 128 -0.30 44.50 -31.01
N GLY A 129 -0.07 44.24 -29.72
CA GLY A 129 0.73 45.10 -28.83
C GLY A 129 2.04 44.49 -28.32
N HIS A 130 2.29 43.19 -28.54
CA HIS A 130 3.42 42.46 -27.96
C HIS A 130 3.98 41.44 -28.95
N PRO A 131 4.96 41.83 -29.78
CA PRO A 131 5.68 40.88 -30.65
C PRO A 131 6.36 39.80 -29.80
N GLY A 132 6.30 38.53 -30.23
CA GLY A 132 6.89 37.42 -29.51
C GLY A 132 6.09 36.92 -28.30
N HIS A 133 4.76 37.02 -28.32
CA HIS A 133 3.92 36.32 -27.36
C HIS A 133 3.82 34.84 -27.74
N PHE A 134 4.16 33.95 -26.81
CA PHE A 134 4.19 32.50 -27.06
C PHE A 134 3.20 31.80 -26.14
N ALA A 135 2.38 30.92 -26.72
CA ALA A 135 1.55 29.98 -26.00
C ALA A 135 2.22 28.60 -25.94
N ASP A 136 2.21 27.98 -24.76
CA ASP A 136 2.54 26.57 -24.59
C ASP A 136 1.35 25.71 -25.10
N GLY A 137 1.60 24.42 -25.37
CA GLY A 137 0.52 23.47 -25.67
C GLY A 137 0.50 22.91 -27.10
N ALA A 138 1.50 23.20 -27.94
CA ALA A 138 1.60 22.54 -29.26
C ALA A 138 2.02 21.08 -29.17
N VAL A 139 2.63 20.69 -28.06
CA VAL A 139 3.11 19.33 -27.86
C VAL A 139 2.74 18.86 -26.45
N ASP A 140 1.89 17.84 -26.38
CA ASP A 140 1.71 17.08 -25.14
C ASP A 140 2.74 15.96 -25.10
N THR A 141 3.61 15.98 -24.09
CA THR A 141 4.64 14.96 -23.88
C THR A 141 4.25 14.03 -22.74
N TYR A 142 4.39 12.73 -22.97
CA TYR A 142 3.99 11.69 -22.02
C TYR A 142 5.17 10.78 -21.63
N TYR A 143 5.25 10.50 -20.32
CA TYR A 143 6.21 9.58 -19.71
C TYR A 143 5.47 8.45 -18.98
N HIS A 144 6.12 7.30 -18.85
CA HIS A 144 5.69 6.27 -17.92
C HIS A 144 6.18 6.55 -16.50
N ASP A 145 5.40 6.14 -15.49
CA ASP A 145 5.75 6.30 -14.08
C ASP A 145 7.10 5.64 -13.71
N TRP A 146 7.40 4.47 -14.26
CA TRP A 146 8.66 3.76 -14.03
C TRP A 146 9.89 4.54 -14.51
N GLN A 147 9.75 5.46 -15.47
CA GLN A 147 10.86 6.28 -15.95
C GLN A 147 11.38 7.23 -14.86
N ALA A 148 10.61 7.47 -13.79
CA ALA A 148 11.10 8.19 -12.62
C ALA A 148 12.30 7.48 -11.97
N LEU A 149 12.37 6.15 -12.09
CA LEU A 149 13.51 5.37 -11.62
C LEU A 149 14.74 5.60 -12.49
N LEU A 150 14.57 5.77 -13.80
CA LEU A 150 15.65 6.18 -14.69
C LEU A 150 16.12 7.60 -14.38
N VAL A 151 15.20 8.54 -14.11
CA VAL A 151 15.58 9.90 -13.68
C VAL A 151 16.39 9.85 -12.38
N ALA A 152 15.99 9.02 -11.41
CA ALA A 152 16.71 8.85 -10.16
C ALA A 152 18.14 8.31 -10.39
N ASP A 153 18.29 7.32 -11.26
CA ASP A 153 19.60 6.82 -11.66
C ASP A 153 20.40 7.88 -12.43
N ALA A 154 19.78 8.62 -13.36
CA ALA A 154 20.43 9.66 -14.15
C ALA A 154 20.98 10.81 -13.30
N VAL A 155 20.19 11.29 -12.34
CA VAL A 155 20.61 12.35 -11.43
C VAL A 155 21.81 11.93 -10.59
N GLU A 156 21.94 10.64 -10.32
CA GLU A 156 23.05 10.08 -9.58
C GLU A 156 24.25 9.75 -10.47
N THR A 157 24.19 9.85 -11.81
CA THR A 157 25.35 9.63 -12.68
C THR A 157 26.40 10.74 -12.64
N GLY A 158 26.08 11.89 -12.02
CA GLY A 158 26.94 13.06 -11.98
C GLY A 158 28.19 12.91 -11.11
N VAL A 159 29.20 13.74 -11.39
CA VAL A 159 30.35 13.93 -10.50
C VAL A 159 29.94 14.82 -9.33
N ARG A 160 30.06 14.32 -8.10
CA ARG A 160 29.87 15.13 -6.90
C ARG A 160 31.18 15.85 -6.59
N VAL A 161 31.12 17.18 -6.56
CA VAL A 161 32.26 18.03 -6.21
C VAL A 161 32.00 18.64 -4.84
N ILE A 162 32.80 18.27 -3.84
CA ILE A 162 32.71 18.81 -2.49
C ILE A 162 33.75 19.91 -2.35
N VAL A 163 33.29 21.11 -2.00
CA VAL A 163 34.11 22.31 -1.80
C VAL A 163 33.65 23.07 -0.56
N ASP A 164 34.54 23.89 0.01
CA ASP A 164 34.22 24.72 1.18
C ASP A 164 33.44 25.98 0.77
N THR A 165 32.11 25.93 0.89
CA THR A 165 31.21 27.04 0.53
C THR A 165 31.22 28.21 1.52
N ARG A 166 31.95 28.12 2.63
CA ARG A 166 32.18 29.28 3.53
C ARG A 166 33.10 30.32 2.88
N ARG A 167 33.84 29.92 1.84
CA ARG A 167 34.63 30.83 1.00
C ARG A 167 33.73 31.47 -0.03
N THR A 168 33.53 32.78 0.07
CA THR A 168 32.63 33.55 -0.81
C THR A 168 33.00 33.40 -2.29
N GLU A 169 34.30 33.31 -2.61
CA GLU A 169 34.74 33.13 -4.00
C GLU A 169 34.31 31.76 -4.55
N VAL A 170 34.52 30.70 -3.76
CA VAL A 170 34.12 29.32 -4.10
C VAL A 170 32.60 29.21 -4.24
N ASN A 171 31.85 29.81 -3.31
CA ASN A 171 30.40 29.78 -3.35
C ASN A 171 29.85 30.48 -4.60
N THR A 172 30.45 31.61 -4.99
CA THR A 172 30.08 32.33 -6.21
C THR A 172 30.36 31.50 -7.46
N ILE A 173 31.53 30.85 -7.53
CA ILE A 173 31.89 29.95 -8.65
C ILE A 173 30.91 28.78 -8.77
N VAL A 174 30.55 28.14 -7.64
CA VAL A 174 29.60 27.01 -7.61
C VAL A 174 28.20 27.46 -8.02
N HIS A 175 27.71 28.57 -7.48
CA HIS A 175 26.39 29.11 -7.83
C HIS A 175 26.27 29.51 -9.30
N ASN A 176 27.36 30.00 -9.89
CA ASN A 176 27.39 30.39 -11.31
C ASN A 176 27.63 29.19 -12.25
N GLY A 177 27.88 27.99 -11.73
CA GLY A 177 28.17 26.81 -12.55
C GLY A 177 29.55 26.81 -13.22
N SER A 178 30.42 27.78 -12.91
CA SER A 178 31.78 27.93 -13.49
C SER A 178 32.79 26.95 -12.86
N LEU A 179 32.48 25.65 -12.78
CA LEU A 179 33.30 24.66 -12.07
C LEU A 179 34.76 24.56 -12.59
N ALA A 180 35.03 25.02 -13.80
CA ALA A 180 36.38 25.16 -14.36
C ALA A 180 37.26 26.11 -13.54
N GLU A 181 36.69 27.12 -12.90
CA GLU A 181 37.39 28.11 -12.07
C GLU A 181 37.77 27.55 -10.67
N LEU A 182 37.26 26.37 -10.30
CA LEU A 182 37.63 25.69 -9.04
C LEU A 182 39.03 25.05 -9.07
N GLN A 183 39.88 25.35 -10.06
CA GLN A 183 41.22 24.74 -10.19
C GLN A 183 42.18 25.10 -9.06
N GLY A 184 42.04 26.28 -8.45
CA GLY A 184 42.89 26.74 -7.34
C GLY A 184 42.42 26.37 -5.93
N PHE A 185 41.31 25.64 -5.80
CA PHE A 185 40.68 25.35 -4.51
C PHE A 185 40.76 23.85 -4.17
N PRO A 186 41.00 23.49 -2.90
CA PRO A 186 40.86 22.11 -2.43
C PRO A 186 39.44 21.61 -2.73
N LYS A 187 39.37 20.45 -3.38
CA LYS A 187 38.10 19.82 -3.76
C LYS A 187 38.21 18.31 -3.65
N PHE A 188 37.14 17.69 -3.18
CA PHE A 188 36.98 16.24 -3.24
C PHE A 188 36.00 15.90 -4.37
N ARG A 189 36.31 14.87 -5.14
CA ARG A 189 35.49 14.41 -6.27
C ARG A 189 35.06 12.98 -6.00
N GLU A 190 33.76 12.75 -6.05
CA GLU A 190 33.17 11.42 -5.96
C GLU A 190 32.45 11.12 -7.27
N ILE A 191 32.74 9.96 -7.86
CA ILE A 191 32.07 9.44 -9.05
C ILE A 191 31.34 8.16 -8.64
N PRO A 192 30.01 8.18 -8.54
CA PRO A 192 29.23 6.99 -8.21
C PRO A 192 29.22 5.99 -9.40
N TYR A 193 29.88 4.85 -9.23
CA TYR A 193 29.95 3.80 -10.28
C TYR A 193 28.64 3.06 -10.55
N TRP A 194 27.66 3.15 -9.64
CA TRP A 194 26.45 2.34 -9.68
C TRP A 194 25.32 2.96 -10.52
N ALA A 195 25.30 4.29 -10.65
CA ALA A 195 24.25 5.00 -11.36
C ALA A 195 24.24 4.71 -12.88
N PRO A 196 25.40 4.66 -13.59
CA PRO A 196 25.43 4.26 -14.99
C PRO A 196 24.90 2.85 -15.22
N ARG A 197 25.15 1.90 -14.30
CA ARG A 197 24.61 0.53 -14.37
C ARG A 197 23.08 0.54 -14.32
N GLY A 198 22.47 1.37 -13.48
CA GLY A 198 21.02 1.53 -13.38
C GLY A 198 20.39 1.98 -14.70
N LEU A 199 20.97 2.98 -15.36
CA LEU A 199 20.50 3.46 -16.66
C LEU A 199 20.65 2.43 -17.78
N THR A 200 21.83 1.82 -17.92
CA THR A 200 22.09 0.85 -18.99
C THR A 200 21.25 -0.41 -18.82
N THR A 201 21.06 -0.87 -17.58
CA THR A 201 20.28 -2.09 -17.32
C THR A 201 18.78 -1.80 -17.29
N GLY A 202 18.36 -0.65 -16.76
CA GLY A 202 16.95 -0.29 -16.62
C GLY A 202 16.25 -0.07 -17.96
N THR A 203 16.92 0.53 -18.93
CA THR A 203 16.38 0.74 -20.29
C THR A 203 16.11 -0.57 -21.03
N ARG A 204 16.92 -1.62 -20.80
CA ARG A 204 16.69 -2.98 -21.31
C ARG A 204 15.35 -3.57 -20.83
N TRP A 205 14.90 -3.19 -19.64
CA TRP A 205 13.68 -3.71 -19.02
C TRP A 205 12.43 -2.84 -19.29
N SER A 206 12.53 -1.80 -20.12
CA SER A 206 11.44 -0.86 -20.41
C SER A 206 10.13 -1.55 -20.84
N GLY A 207 10.22 -2.54 -21.74
CA GLY A 207 9.07 -3.33 -22.17
C GLY A 207 8.41 -4.12 -21.02
N TYR A 208 9.20 -4.65 -20.09
CA TYR A 208 8.67 -5.41 -18.95
C TYR A 208 7.99 -4.50 -17.92
N PHE A 209 8.51 -3.29 -17.70
CA PHE A 209 7.80 -2.27 -16.92
C PHE A 209 6.46 -1.91 -17.58
N ASP A 210 6.44 -1.68 -18.90
CA ASP A 210 5.21 -1.37 -19.64
C ASP A 210 4.19 -2.52 -19.55
N ALA A 211 4.63 -3.77 -19.72
CA ALA A 211 3.77 -4.95 -19.61
C ALA A 211 3.14 -5.10 -18.21
N ALA A 212 3.92 -4.85 -17.16
CA ALA A 212 3.42 -4.87 -15.79
C ALA A 212 2.40 -3.75 -15.54
N ALA A 213 2.64 -2.55 -16.09
CA ALA A 213 1.71 -1.43 -16.01
C ALA A 213 0.39 -1.71 -16.77
N ARG A 214 0.45 -2.28 -17.98
CA ARG A 214 -0.73 -2.70 -18.76
C ARG A 214 -1.61 -3.69 -18.00
N THR A 215 -0.99 -4.66 -17.36
CA THR A 215 -1.70 -5.68 -16.55
C THR A 215 -2.43 -5.03 -15.37
N LEU A 216 -1.79 -4.08 -14.69
CA LEU A 216 -2.40 -3.34 -13.58
C LEU A 216 -3.54 -2.42 -14.04
N GLU A 217 -3.38 -1.76 -15.19
CA GLU A 217 -4.37 -0.84 -15.75
C GLU A 217 -5.72 -1.55 -15.98
N VAL A 218 -5.69 -2.74 -16.61
CA VAL A 218 -6.90 -3.56 -16.80
C VAL A 218 -7.51 -3.98 -15.46
N ARG A 219 -6.70 -4.43 -14.48
CA ARG A 219 -7.18 -4.78 -13.14
C ARG A 219 -7.92 -3.60 -12.50
N ARG A 220 -7.30 -2.42 -12.51
CA ARG A 220 -7.85 -1.21 -11.90
C ARG A 220 -9.17 -0.80 -12.56
N ARG A 221 -9.22 -0.81 -13.90
CA ARG A 221 -10.41 -0.45 -14.66
C ARG A 221 -11.54 -1.45 -14.46
N LYS A 222 -11.25 -2.75 -14.40
CA LYS A 222 -12.24 -3.79 -14.07
C LYS A 222 -12.80 -3.63 -12.67
N LEU A 223 -11.94 -3.44 -11.66
CA LEU A 223 -12.38 -3.19 -10.28
C LEU A 223 -13.21 -1.91 -10.16
N TRP A 224 -12.82 -0.85 -10.88
CA TRP A 224 -13.62 0.36 -10.96
C TRP A 224 -14.99 0.11 -11.58
N SER A 225 -15.03 -0.60 -12.71
CA SER A 225 -16.29 -0.98 -13.38
C SER A 225 -17.18 -1.80 -12.45
N ILE A 226 -16.63 -2.83 -11.78
CA ILE A 226 -17.35 -3.62 -10.75
C ILE A 226 -17.91 -2.67 -9.68
N SER A 227 -17.08 -1.78 -9.13
CA SER A 227 -17.52 -0.86 -8.07
C SER A 227 -18.67 0.08 -8.47
N LEU A 228 -18.76 0.46 -9.75
CA LEU A 228 -19.87 1.27 -10.26
C LEU A 228 -21.20 0.49 -10.33
N HIS A 229 -21.15 -0.84 -10.48
CA HIS A 229 -22.35 -1.69 -10.51
C HIS A 229 -22.88 -2.02 -9.10
N HIS A 230 -22.03 -1.94 -8.08
CA HIS A 230 -22.44 -2.10 -6.68
C HIS A 230 -23.05 -0.80 -6.15
N VAL A 231 -24.39 -0.73 -6.07
CA VAL A 231 -25.09 0.39 -5.43
C VAL A 231 -25.18 0.13 -3.92
N GLY A 232 -24.42 0.86 -3.11
CA GLY A 232 -24.53 0.81 -1.64
C GLY A 232 -23.18 0.72 -0.91
N PRO A 233 -23.15 0.15 0.31
CA PRO A 233 -21.91 -0.01 1.06
C PRO A 233 -20.93 -0.95 0.32
N PRO A 234 -19.62 -0.85 0.60
CA PRO A 234 -18.62 -1.72 -0.01
C PRO A 234 -19.01 -3.20 0.14
N ALA A 235 -19.24 -3.87 -0.99
CA ALA A 235 -19.51 -5.30 -1.04
C ALA A 235 -18.25 -6.05 -1.49
N PRO A 236 -18.06 -7.30 -1.03
CA PRO A 236 -17.00 -8.15 -1.57
C PRO A 236 -17.26 -8.45 -3.05
N VAL A 237 -16.18 -8.59 -3.83
CA VAL A 237 -16.24 -9.06 -5.22
C VAL A 237 -16.84 -10.47 -5.23
N SER A 238 -17.90 -10.68 -6.01
CA SER A 238 -18.53 -11.99 -6.16
C SER A 238 -17.62 -12.97 -6.91
N GLU A 239 -17.90 -14.27 -6.80
CA GLU A 239 -17.10 -15.31 -7.47
C GLU A 239 -17.06 -15.13 -9.00
N ILE A 240 -18.19 -14.73 -9.61
CA ILE A 240 -18.28 -14.49 -11.06
C ILE A 240 -17.44 -13.27 -11.46
N GLU A 241 -17.51 -12.18 -10.69
CA GLU A 241 -16.70 -10.98 -10.94
C GLU A 241 -15.21 -11.25 -10.75
N GLN A 242 -14.85 -12.10 -9.79
CA GLN A 242 -13.48 -12.51 -9.55
C GLN A 242 -12.93 -13.33 -10.72
N VAL A 243 -13.71 -14.28 -11.25
CA VAL A 243 -13.32 -15.07 -12.44
C VAL A 243 -13.15 -14.17 -13.68
N ASP A 244 -14.04 -13.21 -13.91
CA ASP A 244 -13.91 -12.27 -15.03
C ASP A 244 -12.68 -11.35 -14.88
N LEU A 245 -12.44 -10.85 -13.66
CA LEU A 245 -11.25 -10.06 -13.34
C LEU A 245 -9.96 -10.85 -13.63
N ASP A 246 -9.87 -12.08 -13.12
CA ASP A 246 -8.68 -12.92 -13.26
C ASP A 246 -8.43 -13.29 -14.73
N ARG A 247 -9.51 -13.58 -15.50
CA ARG A 247 -9.45 -13.81 -16.95
C ARG A 247 -8.88 -12.59 -17.68
N ALA A 248 -9.49 -11.41 -17.50
CA ALA A 248 -9.09 -10.19 -18.20
C ALA A 248 -7.64 -9.80 -17.88
N GLN A 249 -7.22 -9.95 -16.63
CA GLN A 249 -5.83 -9.71 -16.25
C GLN A 249 -4.87 -10.69 -16.90
N ARG A 250 -5.22 -11.99 -16.95
CA ARG A 250 -4.39 -13.03 -17.56
C ARG A 250 -4.22 -12.81 -19.06
N GLU A 251 -5.30 -12.56 -19.77
CA GLU A 251 -5.27 -12.27 -21.21
C GLU A 251 -4.37 -11.07 -21.49
N ARG A 252 -4.51 -9.97 -20.72
CA ARG A 252 -3.68 -8.78 -20.90
C ARG A 252 -2.20 -9.03 -20.57
N ALA A 253 -1.91 -9.76 -19.51
CA ALA A 253 -0.54 -10.09 -19.12
C ALA A 253 0.16 -10.95 -20.18
N LEU A 254 -0.51 -11.99 -20.67
CA LEU A 254 -0.01 -12.84 -21.75
C LEU A 254 0.22 -12.05 -23.03
N GLN A 255 -0.76 -11.26 -23.48
CA GLN A 255 -0.62 -10.43 -24.68
C GLN A 255 0.57 -9.47 -24.59
N ALA A 256 0.77 -8.83 -23.43
CA ALA A 256 1.87 -7.88 -23.23
C ALA A 256 3.23 -8.58 -23.19
N LEU A 257 3.32 -9.78 -22.60
CA LEU A 257 4.55 -10.56 -22.55
C LEU A 257 4.89 -11.20 -23.90
N ASP A 258 3.89 -11.70 -24.63
CA ASP A 258 4.04 -12.28 -25.96
C ASP A 258 4.57 -11.25 -26.96
N ALA A 259 4.10 -9.99 -26.87
CA ALA A 259 4.61 -8.89 -27.70
C ALA A 259 6.10 -8.60 -27.50
N LEU A 260 6.66 -9.00 -26.35
CA LEU A 260 8.09 -8.88 -26.03
C LEU A 260 8.89 -10.14 -26.34
N GLY A 261 8.23 -11.23 -26.74
CA GLY A 261 8.83 -12.57 -26.76
C GLY A 261 9.34 -13.00 -25.38
N ALA A 262 8.68 -12.54 -24.31
CA ALA A 262 9.11 -12.79 -22.94
C ALA A 262 8.83 -14.24 -22.53
N THR A 263 9.79 -14.82 -21.83
CA THR A 263 9.68 -16.13 -21.20
C THR A 263 9.48 -15.97 -19.70
N GLU A 264 9.02 -17.04 -19.05
CA GLU A 264 8.92 -17.07 -17.60
C GLU A 264 10.27 -16.76 -16.92
N ASP A 265 11.38 -17.29 -17.43
CA ASP A 265 12.73 -17.01 -16.93
C ASP A 265 13.14 -15.54 -17.11
N SER A 266 12.81 -14.91 -18.24
CA SER A 266 13.14 -13.50 -18.46
C SER A 266 12.33 -12.56 -17.56
N VAL A 267 11.09 -12.93 -17.22
CA VAL A 267 10.29 -12.21 -16.22
C VAL A 267 10.88 -12.39 -14.81
N VAL A 268 11.36 -13.58 -14.45
CA VAL A 268 12.06 -13.79 -13.17
C VAL A 268 13.34 -12.96 -13.09
N GLU A 269 14.13 -12.90 -14.17
CA GLU A 269 15.31 -12.04 -14.26
C GLU A 269 14.97 -10.55 -14.11
N PHE A 270 13.86 -10.09 -14.71
CA PHE A 270 13.37 -8.74 -14.49
C PHE A 270 13.04 -8.47 -13.01
N ILE A 271 12.36 -9.41 -12.34
CA ILE A 271 12.04 -9.27 -10.91
C ILE A 271 13.32 -9.27 -10.06
N ARG A 272 14.32 -10.09 -10.40
CA ARG A 272 15.64 -10.08 -9.75
C ARG A 272 16.30 -8.72 -9.89
N TYR A 273 16.33 -8.15 -11.10
CA TYR A 273 16.84 -6.79 -11.34
C TYR A 273 16.17 -5.77 -10.42
N LEU A 274 14.83 -5.75 -10.35
CA LEU A 274 14.10 -4.83 -9.46
C LEU A 274 14.46 -5.03 -7.99
N CYS A 275 14.64 -6.27 -7.55
CA CYS A 275 15.06 -6.62 -6.19
C CYS A 275 16.48 -6.15 -5.86
N GLU A 276 17.43 -6.25 -6.80
CA GLU A 276 18.78 -5.69 -6.65
C GLU A 276 18.71 -4.17 -6.43
N ARG A 277 17.99 -3.47 -7.32
CA ARG A 277 17.84 -2.01 -7.25
C ARG A 277 17.16 -1.58 -5.96
N TRP A 278 16.10 -2.27 -5.54
CA TRP A 278 15.44 -2.02 -4.26
C TRP A 278 16.42 -2.09 -3.09
N GLY A 279 17.24 -3.15 -3.03
CA GLY A 279 18.24 -3.33 -1.98
C GLY A 279 19.29 -2.23 -1.98
N GLU A 280 19.77 -1.82 -3.15
CA GLU A 280 20.72 -0.71 -3.29
C GLU A 280 20.16 0.62 -2.76
N TRP A 281 18.96 1.01 -3.20
CA TRP A 281 18.35 2.27 -2.78
C TRP A 281 17.98 2.28 -1.30
N ARG A 282 17.54 1.13 -0.77
CA ARG A 282 17.24 0.99 0.65
C ARG A 282 18.50 1.16 1.52
N ASN A 283 19.62 0.57 1.11
CA ASN A 283 20.87 0.67 1.85
C ASN A 283 21.52 2.07 1.80
N ARG A 284 20.99 2.98 0.98
CA ARG A 284 21.41 4.40 0.89
C ARG A 284 20.45 5.35 1.58
N ASP A 285 19.54 4.83 2.40
CA ASP A 285 18.50 5.60 3.11
C ASP A 285 17.57 6.40 2.18
N ARG A 286 17.42 5.98 0.91
CA ARG A 286 16.48 6.55 -0.06
C ARG A 286 15.16 5.80 0.01
N SER A 287 14.48 5.87 1.15
CA SER A 287 13.28 5.08 1.46
C SER A 287 12.13 5.26 0.47
N LEU A 288 11.93 6.46 -0.08
CA LEU A 288 10.88 6.74 -1.06
C LEU A 288 11.15 6.06 -2.41
N LEU A 289 12.39 6.09 -2.89
CA LEU A 289 12.79 5.37 -4.11
C LEU A 289 12.74 3.85 -3.89
N ALA A 290 13.19 3.37 -2.72
CA ALA A 290 13.03 1.97 -2.37
C ALA A 290 11.55 1.56 -2.31
N ALA A 291 10.66 2.42 -1.81
CA ALA A 291 9.21 2.16 -1.82
C ALA A 291 8.65 2.11 -3.25
N GLU A 292 9.14 2.95 -4.16
CA GLU A 292 8.74 2.91 -5.58
C GLU A 292 9.25 1.64 -6.28
N TYR A 293 10.51 1.23 -6.05
CA TYR A 293 10.98 -0.07 -6.53
C TYR A 293 10.16 -1.22 -5.95
N ARG A 294 9.81 -1.18 -4.65
CA ARG A 294 8.90 -2.16 -4.04
C ARG A 294 7.55 -2.19 -4.76
N ARG A 295 6.99 -1.04 -5.13
CA ARG A 295 5.77 -0.99 -5.95
C ARG A 295 5.96 -1.70 -7.29
N GLN A 296 7.04 -1.40 -8.02
CA GLN A 296 7.33 -2.05 -9.30
C GLN A 296 7.53 -3.57 -9.18
N ILE A 297 8.19 -4.04 -8.11
CA ILE A 297 8.33 -5.49 -7.82
C ILE A 297 6.94 -6.11 -7.64
N ALA A 298 6.00 -5.42 -6.97
CA ALA A 298 4.63 -5.93 -6.80
C ALA A 298 3.92 -6.06 -8.14
N LEU A 299 4.08 -5.07 -9.03
CA LEU A 299 3.48 -5.12 -10.37
C LEU A 299 4.05 -6.27 -11.20
N ALA A 300 5.37 -6.40 -11.23
CA ALA A 300 6.06 -7.46 -11.96
C ALA A 300 5.70 -8.86 -11.41
N THR A 301 5.63 -8.99 -10.07
CA THR A 301 5.23 -10.23 -9.39
C THR A 301 3.79 -10.60 -9.73
N ASN A 302 2.85 -9.65 -9.65
CA ASN A 302 1.46 -9.90 -10.02
C ASN A 302 1.34 -10.32 -11.49
N MET A 303 2.02 -9.61 -12.40
CA MET A 303 2.04 -9.98 -13.81
C MET A 303 2.56 -11.42 -14.03
N ALA A 304 3.67 -11.78 -13.39
CA ALA A 304 4.26 -13.13 -13.49
C ALA A 304 3.32 -14.22 -12.96
N MET A 305 2.75 -14.00 -11.76
CA MET A 305 1.81 -14.92 -11.13
C MET A 305 0.55 -15.10 -11.98
N THR A 306 -0.02 -14.02 -12.51
CA THR A 306 -1.22 -14.07 -13.34
C THR A 306 -0.95 -14.75 -14.70
N ALA A 307 0.14 -14.40 -15.39
CA ALA A 307 0.44 -14.94 -16.72
C ALA A 307 0.80 -16.43 -16.67
N TYR A 308 1.65 -16.84 -15.72
CA TYR A 308 2.21 -18.20 -15.66
C TYR A 308 1.60 -19.07 -14.58
N SER A 309 0.55 -18.60 -13.87
CA SER A 309 -0.10 -19.32 -12.76
C SER A 309 0.88 -19.75 -11.66
N LEU A 310 1.94 -18.96 -11.43
CA LEU A 310 2.90 -19.23 -10.37
C LEU A 310 2.28 -18.85 -9.03
N ASP A 311 2.41 -19.72 -8.04
CA ASP A 311 2.20 -19.32 -6.66
C ASP A 311 3.36 -18.44 -6.17
N ARG A 312 3.12 -17.72 -5.07
CA ARG A 312 4.07 -16.78 -4.49
C ARG A 312 5.33 -17.46 -3.96
N GLU A 313 5.21 -18.66 -3.39
CA GLU A 313 6.32 -19.36 -2.76
C GLU A 313 7.30 -19.86 -3.82
N LEU A 314 6.79 -20.46 -4.91
CA LEU A 314 7.56 -20.87 -6.07
C LEU A 314 8.26 -19.67 -6.73
N LEU A 315 7.56 -18.56 -6.90
CA LEU A 315 8.17 -17.34 -7.46
C LEU A 315 9.26 -16.79 -6.53
N ALA A 316 9.04 -16.75 -5.22
CA ALA A 316 10.05 -16.32 -4.24
C ALA A 316 11.29 -17.22 -4.27
N GLN A 317 11.11 -18.54 -4.39
CA GLN A 317 12.22 -19.50 -4.53
C GLN A 317 13.00 -19.27 -5.82
N ARG A 318 12.30 -19.04 -6.94
CA ARG A 318 12.94 -18.79 -8.24
C ARG A 318 13.67 -17.46 -8.30
N VAL A 319 13.12 -16.39 -7.72
CA VAL A 319 13.85 -15.13 -7.57
C VAL A 319 15.08 -15.35 -6.68
N GLY A 320 14.92 -16.07 -5.56
CA GLY A 320 16.00 -16.49 -4.69
C GLY A 320 16.51 -15.37 -3.77
N ARG A 321 17.80 -15.46 -3.43
CA ARG A 321 18.49 -14.48 -2.59
C ARG A 321 19.33 -13.56 -3.46
N VAL A 322 18.77 -12.42 -3.78
CA VAL A 322 19.36 -11.41 -4.67
C VAL A 322 20.10 -10.34 -3.87
N THR A 323 19.64 -10.05 -2.66
CA THR A 323 20.22 -9.07 -1.74
C THR A 323 20.92 -9.75 -0.57
N GLY A 324 21.68 -9.01 0.24
CA GLY A 324 22.40 -9.52 1.43
C GLY A 324 21.52 -9.96 2.61
N HIS A 325 20.24 -10.25 2.37
CA HIS A 325 19.33 -10.76 3.39
C HIS A 325 19.49 -12.26 3.64
N PHE A 326 19.22 -12.67 4.88
CA PHE A 326 19.27 -14.09 5.26
C PHE A 326 18.14 -14.93 4.61
N GLY A 327 17.00 -14.31 4.26
CA GLY A 327 15.84 -14.95 3.64
C GLY A 327 15.72 -14.71 2.12
N LEU A 328 14.69 -15.29 1.49
CA LEU A 328 14.36 -15.01 0.08
C LEU A 328 14.04 -13.52 -0.08
N THR A 329 14.50 -12.91 -1.18
CA THR A 329 14.40 -11.44 -1.31
C THR A 329 12.97 -10.95 -1.44
N LEU A 330 12.07 -11.69 -2.11
CA LEU A 330 10.65 -11.32 -2.18
C LEU A 330 9.97 -11.33 -0.80
N ASP A 331 10.37 -12.21 0.11
CA ASP A 331 9.84 -12.23 1.48
C ASP A 331 10.38 -11.07 2.33
N ALA A 332 11.59 -10.57 2.02
CA ALA A 332 12.11 -9.37 2.64
C ALA A 332 11.42 -8.09 2.10
N VAL A 333 11.11 -8.05 0.80
CA VAL A 333 10.42 -6.93 0.15
C VAL A 333 8.94 -6.90 0.57
N PHE A 334 8.28 -8.05 0.57
CA PHE A 334 6.91 -8.24 1.00
C PHE A 334 6.90 -9.28 2.11
N PRO A 335 7.14 -8.89 3.36
CA PRO A 335 6.93 -9.81 4.46
C PRO A 335 5.47 -10.27 4.42
N ASP A 336 5.26 -11.56 4.61
CA ASP A 336 3.94 -12.10 4.92
C ASP A 336 3.56 -11.61 6.32
N TRP A 337 3.03 -10.39 6.36
CA TRP A 337 2.69 -9.70 7.59
C TRP A 337 1.66 -10.50 8.38
N TRP A 338 0.80 -11.25 7.69
CA TRP A 338 -0.19 -12.10 8.33
C TRP A 338 0.48 -13.30 8.99
N ARG A 339 1.31 -14.05 8.27
CA ARG A 339 2.06 -15.17 8.87
C ARG A 339 2.87 -14.71 10.07
N GLY A 340 3.59 -13.59 9.96
CA GLY A 340 4.36 -13.02 11.07
C GLY A 340 3.51 -12.46 12.22
N ALA A 341 2.28 -12.01 11.97
CA ALA A 341 1.34 -11.58 13.02
C ALA A 341 0.67 -12.80 13.68
N ARG A 342 0.32 -13.82 12.90
CA ARG A 342 -0.22 -15.11 13.35
C ARG A 342 0.79 -15.82 14.27
N GLU A 343 2.04 -15.96 13.85
CA GLU A 343 3.10 -16.57 14.66
C GLU A 343 3.28 -15.85 16.01
N ARG A 344 3.26 -14.51 16.01
CA ARG A 344 3.32 -13.71 17.25
C ARG A 344 2.10 -13.91 18.13
N LEU A 345 0.91 -13.98 17.54
CA LEU A 345 -0.33 -14.28 18.27
C LEU A 345 -0.25 -15.68 18.89
N GLU A 346 0.15 -16.69 18.12
CA GLU A 346 0.33 -18.06 18.61
C GLU A 346 1.33 -18.11 19.77
N GLN A 347 2.48 -17.45 19.63
CA GLN A 347 3.48 -17.35 20.70
C GLN A 347 2.93 -16.64 21.95
N ALA A 348 2.22 -15.52 21.78
CA ALA A 348 1.60 -14.80 22.88
C ALA A 348 0.55 -15.66 23.61
N LEU A 349 -0.27 -16.41 22.87
CA LEU A 349 -1.25 -17.32 23.44
C LEU A 349 -0.57 -18.49 24.17
N GLN A 350 0.46 -19.11 23.57
CA GLN A 350 1.18 -20.26 24.14
C GLN A 350 2.01 -19.92 25.37
N HIS A 351 2.65 -18.74 25.40
CA HIS A 351 3.61 -18.39 26.45
C HIS A 351 3.05 -17.42 27.50
N SER A 352 2.08 -16.57 27.14
CA SER A 352 1.54 -15.56 28.06
C SER A 352 0.15 -15.89 28.59
N VAL A 353 -0.68 -16.59 27.80
CA VAL A 353 -2.07 -16.91 28.17
C VAL A 353 -2.17 -18.32 28.74
N LEU A 354 -1.79 -19.34 27.97
CA LEU A 354 -1.95 -20.75 28.34
C LEU A 354 -1.35 -21.11 29.72
N PRO A 355 -0.14 -20.66 30.10
CA PRO A 355 0.44 -20.99 31.40
C PRO A 355 -0.27 -20.31 32.59
N ASN A 356 -1.01 -19.23 32.32
CA ASN A 356 -1.71 -18.42 33.32
C ASN A 356 -3.24 -18.61 33.25
N ALA A 357 -3.72 -19.49 32.37
CA ALA A 357 -5.14 -19.73 32.19
C ALA A 357 -5.72 -20.51 33.38
N PRO A 358 -6.92 -20.17 33.85
CA PRO A 358 -7.56 -20.87 34.94
C PRO A 358 -7.86 -22.34 34.58
N ALA A 359 -7.69 -23.23 35.55
CA ALA A 359 -8.11 -24.62 35.42
C ALA A 359 -9.64 -24.68 35.47
N ALA A 360 -10.27 -25.11 34.37
CA ALA A 360 -11.72 -25.05 34.19
C ALA A 360 -12.31 -26.41 33.76
N GLY A 361 -11.78 -27.51 34.29
CA GLY A 361 -12.25 -28.86 33.96
C GLY A 361 -12.19 -29.13 32.46
N ALA A 362 -13.31 -29.48 31.84
CA ALA A 362 -13.43 -29.70 30.39
C ALA A 362 -13.11 -28.45 29.54
N LEU A 363 -13.20 -27.26 30.13
CA LEU A 363 -12.89 -25.98 29.48
C LEU A 363 -11.42 -25.57 29.64
N SER A 364 -10.59 -26.35 30.33
CA SER A 364 -9.16 -26.03 30.51
C SER A 364 -8.46 -25.91 29.16
N LEU A 365 -7.77 -24.80 28.92
CA LEU A 365 -7.13 -24.51 27.63
C LEU A 365 -5.90 -25.40 27.40
N THR A 366 -5.64 -25.71 26.14
CA THR A 366 -4.54 -26.55 25.65
C THR A 366 -3.90 -25.91 24.42
N SER A 367 -2.74 -26.43 23.98
CA SER A 367 -2.08 -25.94 22.76
C SER A 367 -2.95 -26.12 21.51
N SER A 368 -3.82 -27.13 21.43
CA SER A 368 -4.74 -27.29 20.30
C SER A 368 -5.83 -26.20 20.27
N ASP A 369 -6.22 -25.68 21.43
CA ASP A 369 -7.17 -24.55 21.49
C ASP A 369 -6.55 -23.25 20.96
N VAL A 370 -5.22 -23.10 21.05
CA VAL A 370 -4.49 -21.99 20.42
C VAL A 370 -4.58 -22.10 18.90
N THR A 371 -4.23 -23.25 18.34
CA THR A 371 -4.28 -23.49 16.90
C THR A 371 -5.69 -23.31 16.35
N ASP A 372 -6.72 -23.87 17.01
CA ASP A 372 -8.11 -23.69 16.57
C ASP A 372 -8.56 -22.23 16.59
N LEU A 373 -8.18 -21.44 17.61
CA LEU A 373 -8.51 -20.02 17.63
C LEU A 373 -7.83 -19.28 16.45
N CYS A 374 -6.54 -19.53 16.21
CA CYS A 374 -5.80 -18.90 15.12
C CYS A 374 -6.38 -19.28 13.74
N ASP A 375 -6.68 -20.55 13.51
CA ASP A 375 -7.32 -21.04 12.29
C ASP A 375 -8.73 -20.47 12.09
N TRP A 376 -9.48 -20.30 13.18
CA TRP A 376 -10.79 -19.68 13.15
C TRP A 376 -10.71 -18.18 12.80
N LEU A 377 -9.78 -17.44 13.42
CA LEU A 377 -9.54 -16.02 13.11
C LEU A 377 -9.13 -15.83 11.65
N GLU A 378 -8.28 -16.73 11.13
CA GLU A 378 -7.86 -16.72 9.72
C GLU A 378 -9.04 -16.92 8.77
N ARG A 379 -9.85 -17.96 8.99
CA ARG A 379 -11.04 -18.25 8.17
C ARG A 379 -12.05 -17.11 8.20
N ARG A 380 -12.14 -16.38 9.32
CA ARG A 380 -13.02 -15.21 9.48
C ARG A 380 -12.41 -13.91 8.97
N GLN A 381 -11.14 -13.92 8.53
CA GLN A 381 -10.38 -12.73 8.17
C GLN A 381 -10.36 -11.68 9.31
N SER A 382 -10.43 -12.13 10.56
CA SER A 382 -10.46 -11.28 11.76
C SER A 382 -9.04 -10.91 12.20
N PHE A 383 -8.29 -10.27 11.28
CA PHE A 383 -6.87 -9.98 11.43
C PHE A 383 -6.54 -8.97 12.53
N ARG A 384 -7.55 -8.23 13.01
CA ARG A 384 -7.42 -7.17 14.03
C ARG A 384 -6.73 -7.68 15.29
N VAL A 385 -7.06 -8.89 15.75
CA VAL A 385 -6.47 -9.46 16.97
C VAL A 385 -4.97 -9.68 16.81
N ALA A 386 -4.55 -10.33 15.72
CA ALA A 386 -3.13 -10.58 15.47
C ALA A 386 -2.33 -9.29 15.28
N LEU A 387 -2.92 -8.29 14.59
CA LEU A 387 -2.30 -6.98 14.41
C LEU A 387 -2.12 -6.23 15.73
N SER A 388 -3.15 -6.16 16.59
CA SER A 388 -3.02 -5.51 17.89
C SER A 388 -2.00 -6.19 18.78
N ILE A 389 -1.88 -7.53 18.75
CA ILE A 389 -0.82 -8.23 19.47
C ILE A 389 0.57 -7.94 18.91
N ALA A 390 0.73 -7.92 17.59
CA ALA A 390 2.00 -7.56 16.97
C ALA A 390 2.45 -6.13 17.37
N GLU A 391 1.53 -5.18 17.42
CA GLU A 391 1.80 -3.81 17.84
C GLU A 391 2.07 -3.68 19.35
N ILE A 392 1.35 -4.41 20.21
CA ILE A 392 1.64 -4.50 21.65
C ILE A 392 3.06 -5.02 21.88
N ILE A 393 3.45 -6.10 21.20
CA ILE A 393 4.81 -6.69 21.28
C ILE A 393 5.88 -5.75 20.72
N ARG A 394 5.54 -4.90 19.74
CA ARG A 394 6.49 -3.93 19.16
C ARG A 394 6.75 -2.75 20.11
N ARG A 395 5.74 -2.35 20.88
CA ARG A 395 5.76 -1.15 21.73
C ARG A 395 6.10 -1.44 23.19
N GLN A 396 6.03 -2.69 23.63
CA GLN A 396 6.45 -3.08 24.97
C GLN A 396 7.90 -2.62 25.25
N PHE A 397 8.13 -2.09 26.45
CA PHE A 397 9.45 -1.65 26.92
C PHE A 397 10.12 -0.47 26.19
N SER A 398 9.43 0.25 25.27
CA SER A 398 10.08 1.39 24.59
C SER A 398 10.30 2.59 25.53
N GLY A 399 9.48 2.72 26.58
CA GLY A 399 9.56 3.81 27.56
C GLY A 399 9.10 5.18 27.04
N ASP A 400 8.79 5.30 25.74
CA ASP A 400 8.33 6.54 25.10
C ASP A 400 6.85 6.82 25.46
N PRO A 401 6.50 8.04 25.93
CA PRO A 401 5.12 8.44 26.14
C PRO A 401 4.19 8.21 24.93
N VAL A 402 4.69 8.38 23.70
CA VAL A 402 3.92 8.16 22.46
C VAL A 402 3.58 6.68 22.30
N ASP A 403 4.57 5.81 22.50
CA ASP A 403 4.34 4.36 22.44
C ASP A 403 3.46 3.86 23.58
N ARG A 404 3.51 4.48 24.76
CA ARG A 404 2.60 4.17 25.86
C ARG A 404 1.15 4.51 25.53
N GLU A 405 0.90 5.68 24.94
CA GLU A 405 -0.44 6.04 24.47
C GLU A 405 -0.91 5.09 23.36
N ALA A 406 -0.02 4.75 22.42
CA ALA A 406 -0.33 3.81 21.36
C ALA A 406 -0.63 2.39 21.91
N LEU A 407 0.14 1.91 22.89
CA LEU A 407 -0.11 0.64 23.60
C LEU A 407 -1.49 0.64 24.28
N SER A 408 -1.80 1.72 24.98
CA SER A 408 -3.10 1.96 25.61
C SER A 408 -4.26 1.83 24.60
N LYS A 409 -4.12 2.39 23.40
CA LYS A 409 -5.11 2.28 22.31
C LYS A 409 -5.22 0.87 21.73
N GLU A 410 -4.12 0.13 21.58
CA GLU A 410 -4.19 -1.27 21.11
C GLU A 410 -4.94 -2.17 22.10
N VAL A 411 -4.69 -1.99 23.40
CA VAL A 411 -5.36 -2.76 24.45
C VAL A 411 -6.86 -2.45 24.45
N GLN A 412 -7.25 -1.18 24.28
CA GLN A 412 -8.64 -0.79 24.10
C GLN A 412 -9.24 -1.44 22.84
N SER A 413 -8.51 -1.42 21.72
CA SER A 413 -8.95 -2.06 20.46
C SER A 413 -9.15 -3.57 20.61
N LEU A 414 -8.29 -4.22 21.38
CA LEU A 414 -8.41 -5.65 21.68
C LEU A 414 -9.65 -5.96 22.53
N GLY A 415 -9.99 -5.09 23.49
CA GLY A 415 -11.23 -5.19 24.26
C GLY A 415 -12.48 -5.12 23.36
N ASP A 416 -12.50 -4.20 22.40
CA ASP A 416 -13.58 -4.12 21.41
C ASP A 416 -13.57 -5.33 20.45
N ALA A 417 -12.39 -5.86 20.12
CA ALA A 417 -12.28 -7.07 19.32
C ALA A 417 -12.94 -8.28 20.01
N VAL A 418 -12.85 -8.42 21.34
CA VAL A 418 -13.58 -9.49 22.08
C VAL A 418 -15.08 -9.42 21.78
N GLU A 419 -15.66 -8.23 21.82
CA GLU A 419 -17.09 -8.05 21.56
C GLU A 419 -17.46 -8.36 20.10
N LEU A 420 -16.63 -7.94 19.15
CA LEU A 420 -16.82 -8.25 17.73
C LEU A 420 -16.73 -9.76 17.46
N LEU A 421 -15.77 -10.45 18.07
CA LEU A 421 -15.64 -11.91 17.93
C LEU A 421 -16.83 -12.65 18.53
N LEU A 422 -17.37 -12.20 19.66
CA LEU A 422 -18.61 -12.76 20.20
C LEU A 422 -19.78 -12.58 19.24
N ASN A 423 -19.88 -11.44 18.56
CA ASN A 423 -20.91 -11.24 17.53
C ASN A 423 -20.73 -12.23 16.38
N ASP A 424 -19.49 -12.46 15.93
CA ASP A 424 -19.17 -13.42 14.87
C ASP A 424 -19.53 -14.86 15.30
N MET A 425 -19.21 -15.23 16.55
CA MET A 425 -19.58 -16.52 17.13
C MET A 425 -21.10 -16.69 17.23
N PHE A 426 -21.85 -15.67 17.67
CA PHE A 426 -23.32 -15.70 17.68
C PHE A 426 -23.91 -15.88 16.29
N ARG A 427 -23.34 -15.21 15.28
CA ARG A 427 -23.74 -15.38 13.88
C ARG A 427 -23.42 -16.78 13.37
N GLU A 428 -22.28 -17.37 13.76
CA GLU A 428 -21.91 -18.75 13.42
C GLU A 428 -22.93 -19.77 13.91
N VAL A 429 -23.39 -19.62 15.15
CA VAL A 429 -24.37 -20.53 15.75
C VAL A 429 -25.84 -20.17 15.43
N GLY A 430 -26.07 -19.08 14.68
CA GLY A 430 -27.42 -18.65 14.29
C GLY A 430 -28.28 -18.12 15.44
N VAL A 431 -27.67 -17.58 16.50
CA VAL A 431 -28.37 -17.08 17.68
C VAL A 431 -28.36 -15.55 17.71
N PRO A 432 -29.49 -14.88 18.00
CA PRO A 432 -29.52 -13.42 18.12
C PRO A 432 -28.53 -12.90 19.17
N MET A 433 -27.73 -11.91 18.80
CA MET A 433 -26.76 -11.28 19.71
C MET A 433 -27.43 -10.14 20.51
N PRO A 434 -27.25 -10.07 21.84
CA PRO A 434 -27.60 -8.90 22.63
C PRO A 434 -26.74 -7.68 22.24
N ASP A 435 -27.13 -6.46 22.64
CA ASP A 435 -26.36 -5.25 22.28
C ASP A 435 -25.11 -5.05 23.14
N GLN A 436 -25.18 -5.32 24.43
CA GLN A 436 -24.10 -5.03 25.40
C GLN A 436 -23.21 -6.25 25.66
N LEU A 437 -21.89 -6.05 25.78
CA LEU A 437 -20.91 -7.10 26.07
C LEU A 437 -21.27 -7.98 27.27
N MET A 438 -21.71 -7.41 28.40
CA MET A 438 -22.11 -8.21 29.56
C MET A 438 -23.32 -9.12 29.27
N ALA A 439 -24.28 -8.62 28.50
CA ALA A 439 -25.44 -9.40 28.08
C ALA A 439 -25.04 -10.50 27.08
N LYS A 440 -24.11 -10.20 26.16
CA LYS A 440 -23.48 -11.18 25.25
C LYS A 440 -22.81 -12.29 26.04
N MET A 441 -21.91 -11.97 26.98
CA MET A 441 -21.22 -12.95 27.82
C MET A 441 -22.21 -13.82 28.61
N ARG A 442 -23.21 -13.24 29.28
CA ARG A 442 -24.22 -14.02 30.01
C ARG A 442 -25.02 -14.95 29.12
N ARG A 443 -25.37 -14.51 27.91
CA ARG A 443 -26.11 -15.34 26.96
C ARG A 443 -25.23 -16.44 26.40
N PHE A 444 -23.98 -16.13 26.08
CA PHE A 444 -23.02 -17.05 25.50
C PHE A 444 -22.71 -18.21 26.47
N TRP A 445 -22.53 -17.89 27.74
CA TRP A 445 -22.21 -18.83 28.81
C TRP A 445 -23.44 -19.43 29.50
N ARG A 446 -24.65 -19.26 28.95
CA ARG A 446 -25.91 -19.65 29.61
C ARG A 446 -25.97 -21.14 29.97
N GLU A 447 -25.46 -22.00 29.09
CA GLU A 447 -25.49 -23.46 29.26
C GLU A 447 -24.52 -23.95 30.36
N ASP A 448 -23.55 -23.13 30.77
CA ASP A 448 -22.72 -23.40 31.94
C ASP A 448 -23.35 -22.71 33.16
N SER A 449 -24.07 -23.46 33.98
CA SER A 449 -24.81 -22.91 35.12
C SER A 449 -23.92 -22.21 36.15
N GLU A 450 -22.66 -22.63 36.27
CA GLU A 450 -21.71 -22.11 37.26
C GLU A 450 -21.19 -20.74 36.80
N VAL A 451 -20.68 -20.66 35.57
CA VAL A 451 -20.23 -19.39 34.97
C VAL A 451 -21.40 -18.42 34.77
N SER A 452 -22.54 -18.90 34.27
CA SER A 452 -23.75 -18.09 34.09
C SER A 452 -24.25 -17.50 35.41
N GLY A 453 -24.22 -18.31 36.48
CA GLY A 453 -24.56 -17.89 37.84
C GLY A 453 -23.62 -16.79 38.34
N LEU A 454 -22.30 -16.97 38.18
CA LEU A 454 -21.30 -15.98 38.54
C LEU A 454 -21.46 -14.66 37.79
N LEU A 455 -21.61 -14.72 36.46
CA LEU A 455 -21.80 -13.54 35.62
C LEU A 455 -23.10 -12.80 35.97
N THR A 456 -24.17 -13.54 36.28
CA THR A 456 -25.47 -12.95 36.64
C THR A 456 -25.43 -12.29 38.02
N GLY A 457 -24.91 -12.99 39.02
CA GLY A 457 -24.84 -12.50 40.41
C GLY A 457 -23.91 -11.29 40.57
N ASN A 458 -22.87 -11.18 39.73
CA ASN A 458 -21.83 -10.16 39.84
C ASN A 458 -21.87 -9.09 38.75
N ARG A 459 -22.96 -8.98 37.98
CA ARG A 459 -23.10 -7.99 36.88
C ARG A 459 -22.89 -6.54 37.31
N GLY A 460 -23.12 -6.21 38.58
CA GLY A 460 -22.92 -4.87 39.11
C GLY A 460 -21.44 -4.47 39.24
N LEU A 461 -20.52 -5.45 39.24
CA LEU A 461 -19.08 -5.20 39.40
C LEU A 461 -18.42 -4.65 38.13
N VAL A 462 -19.10 -4.72 36.98
CA VAL A 462 -18.56 -4.31 35.67
C VAL A 462 -19.21 -3.02 35.13
N ALA A 463 -20.05 -2.37 35.95
CA ALA A 463 -20.67 -1.11 35.60
C ALA A 463 -19.67 0.05 35.75
N THR A 464 -19.65 0.96 34.80
CA THR A 464 -18.76 2.14 34.81
C THR A 464 -19.43 3.42 35.31
N TRP A 465 -20.68 3.31 35.73
CA TRP A 465 -21.50 4.41 36.24
C TRP A 465 -21.47 4.39 37.77
N GLY A 466 -20.77 5.34 38.40
CA GLY A 466 -20.70 5.48 39.86
C GLY A 466 -19.32 5.91 40.38
N GLU A 467 -19.19 6.05 41.71
CA GLU A 467 -17.97 6.52 42.38
C GLU A 467 -16.92 5.42 42.61
N THR A 468 -17.19 4.17 42.21
CA THR A 468 -16.27 3.05 42.46
C THR A 468 -15.16 3.03 41.41
N THR A 469 -13.90 2.96 41.84
CA THR A 469 -12.76 2.93 40.92
C THR A 469 -12.58 1.56 40.26
N ARG A 470 -11.93 1.51 39.09
CA ARG A 470 -11.54 0.25 38.44
C ARG A 470 -10.76 -0.67 39.39
N ALA A 471 -9.83 -0.12 40.16
CA ALA A 471 -9.03 -0.88 41.11
C ALA A 471 -9.90 -1.53 42.19
N ASP A 472 -10.85 -0.79 42.77
CA ASP A 472 -11.81 -1.34 43.75
C ASP A 472 -12.69 -2.44 43.15
N GLN A 473 -13.11 -2.27 41.89
CA GLN A 473 -13.90 -3.28 41.19
C GLN A 473 -13.09 -4.55 40.92
N LEU A 474 -11.83 -4.43 40.51
CA LEU A 474 -10.92 -5.57 40.34
C LEU A 474 -10.69 -6.31 41.66
N LEU A 475 -10.51 -5.59 42.78
CA LEU A 475 -10.39 -6.19 44.10
C LEU A 475 -11.67 -6.94 44.50
N ARG A 476 -12.85 -6.38 44.22
CA ARG A 476 -14.14 -7.05 44.48
C ARG A 476 -14.33 -8.30 43.63
N ILE A 477 -13.92 -8.27 42.35
CA ILE A 477 -13.94 -9.45 41.48
C ILE A 477 -13.00 -10.53 42.03
N ALA A 478 -11.79 -10.16 42.44
CA ALA A 478 -10.83 -11.08 43.07
C ALA A 478 -11.38 -11.69 44.38
N ALA A 479 -12.16 -10.92 45.14
CA ALA A 479 -12.73 -11.32 46.44
C ALA A 479 -13.99 -12.21 46.36
N ILE A 480 -14.48 -12.57 45.16
CA ILE A 480 -15.56 -13.56 45.01
C ILE A 480 -15.18 -14.84 45.80
N PRO A 481 -16.04 -15.43 46.66
CA PRO A 481 -15.63 -16.45 47.63
C PRO A 481 -14.96 -17.71 47.04
N PRO A 482 -13.92 -18.27 47.70
CA PRO A 482 -13.38 -19.59 47.36
C PRO A 482 -14.43 -20.68 47.64
N GLY A 483 -14.63 -21.60 46.69
CA GLY A 483 -15.59 -22.70 46.80
C GLY A 483 -16.67 -22.73 45.71
N VAL A 484 -16.73 -21.72 44.84
CA VAL A 484 -17.57 -21.77 43.64
C VAL A 484 -16.80 -22.50 42.52
N PRO A 485 -17.34 -23.59 41.95
CA PRO A 485 -16.77 -24.20 40.75
C PRO A 485 -16.59 -23.19 39.61
N GLN A 486 -15.54 -23.33 38.80
CA GLN A 486 -15.19 -22.41 37.70
C GLN A 486 -15.05 -20.93 38.10
N ARG A 487 -14.81 -20.63 39.39
CA ARG A 487 -14.61 -19.27 39.91
C ARG A 487 -13.62 -18.46 39.09
N GLU A 488 -12.43 -19.01 38.83
CA GLU A 488 -11.34 -18.27 38.20
C GLU A 488 -11.68 -17.89 36.74
N LEU A 489 -12.41 -18.75 36.03
CA LEU A 489 -12.95 -18.45 34.70
C LEU A 489 -13.99 -17.33 34.78
N GLY A 490 -14.96 -17.43 35.71
CA GLY A 490 -15.95 -16.38 35.93
C GLY A 490 -15.32 -15.03 36.30
N GLN A 491 -14.28 -15.03 37.15
CA GLN A 491 -13.50 -13.84 37.49
C GLN A 491 -12.81 -13.24 36.26
N THR A 492 -12.18 -14.07 35.43
CA THR A 492 -11.52 -13.64 34.19
C THR A 492 -12.51 -12.97 33.24
N LEU A 493 -13.67 -13.57 33.01
CA LEU A 493 -14.73 -13.01 32.18
C LEU A 493 -15.28 -11.68 32.75
N LEU A 494 -15.42 -11.55 34.07
CA LEU A 494 -15.82 -10.29 34.71
C LEU A 494 -14.75 -9.20 34.54
N ARG A 495 -13.45 -9.53 34.71
CA ARG A 495 -12.35 -8.60 34.48
C ARG A 495 -12.32 -8.11 33.03
N VAL A 496 -12.58 -8.99 32.07
CA VAL A 496 -12.69 -8.65 30.65
C VAL A 496 -13.78 -7.61 30.41
N VAL A 497 -14.99 -7.87 30.90
CA VAL A 497 -16.11 -6.93 30.72
C VAL A 497 -15.81 -5.59 31.41
N LEU A 498 -15.24 -5.63 32.63
CA LEU A 498 -14.84 -4.42 33.34
C LEU A 498 -13.78 -3.62 32.58
N ASN A 499 -12.66 -4.25 32.23
CA ASN A 499 -11.54 -3.62 31.52
C ASN A 499 -11.99 -3.03 30.19
N ARG A 500 -12.81 -3.77 29.43
CA ARG A 500 -13.39 -3.25 28.19
C ARG A 500 -14.25 -2.02 28.47
N ASN A 501 -15.22 -2.11 29.38
CA ASN A 501 -16.14 -1.00 29.65
C ASN A 501 -15.39 0.24 30.14
N VAL A 502 -14.43 0.10 31.06
CA VAL A 502 -13.59 1.20 31.53
C VAL A 502 -12.77 1.78 30.38
N GLY A 503 -12.14 0.92 29.56
CA GLY A 503 -11.38 1.37 28.40
C GLY A 503 -12.23 2.15 27.38
N THR A 504 -13.45 1.70 27.10
CA THR A 504 -14.38 2.38 26.19
C THR A 504 -14.91 3.70 26.76
N HIS A 505 -15.28 3.75 28.05
CA HIS A 505 -15.96 4.91 28.64
C HIS A 505 -15.02 5.95 29.25
N GLN A 506 -13.87 5.52 29.77
CA GLN A 506 -12.94 6.36 30.55
C GLN A 506 -11.54 6.41 29.92
N GLY A 507 -11.24 5.54 28.96
CA GLY A 507 -9.92 5.38 28.37
C GLY A 507 -8.97 4.55 29.23
N THR A 508 -7.81 4.22 28.64
CA THR A 508 -6.78 3.34 29.23
C THR A 508 -5.43 4.05 29.43
N THR A 509 -5.31 5.33 29.09
CA THR A 509 -4.06 6.11 29.18
C THR A 509 -3.50 6.23 30.60
N SER A 510 -4.38 6.23 31.61
CA SER A 510 -4.00 6.28 33.02
C SER A 510 -3.48 4.93 33.55
N TRP A 511 -3.65 3.84 32.79
CA TRP A 511 -3.22 2.51 33.23
C TRP A 511 -1.70 2.40 33.14
N THR A 512 -1.13 1.67 34.08
CA THR A 512 0.28 1.28 34.04
C THR A 512 0.51 0.21 32.97
N GLU A 513 1.73 0.11 32.47
CA GLU A 513 2.08 -0.91 31.48
C GLU A 513 1.79 -2.35 31.97
N PRO A 514 2.07 -2.74 33.23
CA PRO A 514 1.63 -4.03 33.77
C PRO A 514 0.11 -4.24 33.70
N GLU A 515 -0.69 -3.21 34.01
CA GLU A 515 -2.15 -3.31 33.93
C GLU A 515 -2.66 -3.47 32.50
N LEU A 516 -1.98 -2.85 31.52
CA LEU A 516 -2.27 -3.02 30.10
C LEU A 516 -1.95 -4.44 29.62
N HIS A 517 -0.83 -5.02 30.06
CA HIS A 517 -0.45 -6.40 29.77
C HIS A 517 -1.39 -7.41 30.42
N ASP A 518 -1.81 -7.17 31.67
CA ASP A 518 -2.77 -8.03 32.36
C ASP A 518 -4.15 -7.98 31.69
N ALA A 519 -4.61 -6.79 31.28
CA ALA A 519 -5.85 -6.65 30.51
C ALA A 519 -5.76 -7.35 29.15
N THR A 520 -4.61 -7.27 28.46
CA THR A 520 -4.36 -8.00 27.21
C THR A 520 -4.49 -9.50 27.42
N ARG A 521 -3.86 -10.04 28.48
CA ARG A 521 -3.95 -11.47 28.83
C ARG A 521 -5.39 -11.89 29.12
N ASP A 522 -6.12 -11.08 29.88
CA ASP A 522 -7.54 -11.31 30.19
C ASP A 522 -8.40 -11.36 28.91
N PHE A 523 -8.22 -10.41 27.98
CA PHE A 523 -8.93 -10.39 26.70
C PHE A 523 -8.64 -11.62 25.85
N LEU A 524 -7.37 -11.98 25.67
CA LEU A 524 -7.00 -13.17 24.91
C LEU A 524 -7.51 -14.47 25.56
N SER A 525 -7.46 -14.56 26.90
CA SER A 525 -8.00 -15.69 27.65
C SER A 525 -9.50 -15.84 27.37
N ALA A 526 -10.25 -14.75 27.42
CA ALA A 526 -11.69 -14.77 27.15
C ALA A 526 -12.01 -15.23 25.73
N MET A 527 -11.23 -14.79 24.72
CA MET A 527 -11.40 -15.24 23.33
C MET A 527 -11.21 -16.76 23.23
N MET A 528 -10.15 -17.30 23.84
CA MET A 528 -9.90 -18.75 23.85
C MET A 528 -11.01 -19.54 24.55
N PHE A 529 -11.42 -19.10 25.75
CA PHE A 529 -12.49 -19.77 26.49
C PHE A 529 -13.84 -19.70 25.76
N CYS A 530 -14.19 -18.56 25.16
CA CYS A 530 -15.43 -18.45 24.39
C CYS A 530 -15.40 -19.34 23.14
N ARG A 531 -14.27 -19.39 22.42
CA ARG A 531 -14.12 -20.29 21.28
C ARG A 531 -14.26 -21.76 21.71
N LYS A 532 -13.59 -22.16 22.78
CA LYS A 532 -13.70 -23.53 23.32
C LYS A 532 -15.11 -23.86 23.80
N GLN A 533 -15.75 -22.94 24.51
CA GLN A 533 -17.14 -23.10 24.95
C GLN A 533 -18.09 -23.25 23.76
N MET A 534 -17.88 -22.50 22.68
CA MET A 534 -18.69 -22.66 21.46
C MET A 534 -18.61 -24.07 20.87
N LEU A 535 -17.42 -24.68 20.92
CA LEU A 535 -17.21 -26.04 20.41
C LEU A 535 -17.80 -27.11 21.32
N LEU A 536 -17.73 -26.92 22.64
CA LEU A 536 -18.23 -27.91 23.62
C LEU A 536 -19.73 -27.77 23.86
N ASN A 537 -20.21 -26.55 24.07
CA ASN A 537 -21.56 -26.21 24.49
C ASN A 537 -22.03 -24.93 23.78
N PRO A 538 -22.35 -25.00 22.47
CA PRO A 538 -22.71 -23.83 21.67
C PRO A 538 -23.94 -23.12 22.25
N PRO A 539 -23.99 -21.77 22.22
CA PRO A 539 -25.16 -21.01 22.63
C PRO A 539 -26.40 -21.47 21.86
N ARG A 540 -27.53 -21.63 22.55
CA ARG A 540 -28.79 -22.06 21.94
C ARG A 540 -29.76 -20.88 21.75
N PRO A 541 -30.67 -20.96 20.78
CA PRO A 541 -31.80 -20.03 20.70
C PRO A 541 -32.57 -20.08 22.03
N THR A 542 -32.98 -18.93 22.54
CA THR A 542 -33.93 -18.90 23.66
C THR A 542 -35.29 -19.36 23.10
N PRO A 543 -35.98 -20.33 23.72
CA PRO A 543 -37.33 -20.71 23.31
C PRO A 543 -38.31 -19.54 23.38
#